data_AF-A0A1W1I9I0-F1
#
_entry.id   AF-A0A1W1I9I0-F1
#
_cell.length_a   1.000
_cell.length_b   1.000
_cell.length_c   1.000
_cell.angle_alpha   90.00
_cell.angle_beta   90.00
_cell.angle_gamma   90.00
#
_symmetry.space_group_name_H-M   'P 1'
#
loop_
_entity.id
_entity.type
_entity.pdbx_description
1 polymer ?
#
loop_
_entity_poly.entity_id
_entity_poly.type
_entity_poly.pdbx_seq_one_letter_code
_entity_poly.pdbx_strand_id
1 'polypeptide(L)'
;MLDTLVLRLGGMYRVLSSAPGGGGLVRARSILNHQVAANPMTSGRRTVWASKAMSDWQDPARFLGALADRLGVERPVVGLMTAVPMTRLVHRREEKEGIWVECFCTVGVANAVRAGEPVRRDANTRGRRRDGTINIILVTNATLTGSAMVGAVQVATESKTAVLIRRCIPSAASHGTATGTGTDAVVVASNGFGGHKIRYSGTHTQIGSMIGRLVARCVEEGLTRWFRWRRTSLP
;
A
#
# COMPACT_ATOMS: atom_id res chain seq x y z
N MET A 1 13.58 -2.67 14.23
CA MET A 1 12.95 -1.39 13.80
C MET A 1 13.01 -1.15 12.29
N LEU A 2 13.69 -1.99 11.48
CA LEU A 2 13.78 -1.80 10.03
C LEU A 2 12.52 -2.24 9.25
N ASP A 3 11.53 -2.83 9.92
CA ASP A 3 10.40 -3.51 9.28
C ASP A 3 9.13 -2.67 9.20
N THR A 4 9.13 -1.40 9.65
CA THR A 4 7.93 -0.55 9.64
C THR A 4 8.23 0.84 9.13
N LEU A 5 7.48 1.28 8.12
CA LEU A 5 7.36 2.71 7.80
C LEU A 5 6.40 3.35 8.80
N VAL A 6 6.84 4.42 9.47
CA VAL A 6 5.99 5.27 10.32
C VAL A 6 5.96 6.68 9.74
N LEU A 7 4.82 7.10 9.22
CA LEU A 7 4.59 8.47 8.77
C LEU A 7 3.89 9.24 9.89
N ARG A 8 4.60 10.19 10.51
CA ARG A 8 4.02 11.14 11.47
C ARG A 8 3.56 12.37 10.70
N LEU A 9 2.26 12.65 10.72
CA LEU A 9 1.66 13.67 9.85
C LEU A 9 1.78 15.10 10.40
N GLY A 10 2.35 15.29 11.60
CA GLY A 10 2.52 16.60 12.24
C GLY A 10 1.21 17.30 12.64
N GLY A 11 0.07 16.64 12.46
CA GLY A 11 -1.26 17.18 12.71
C GLY A 11 -2.35 16.15 12.41
N MET A 12 -3.60 16.58 12.54
CA MET A 12 -4.75 15.71 12.27
C MET A 12 -5.17 15.80 10.80
N TYR A 13 -4.96 14.72 10.05
CA TYR A 13 -5.31 14.64 8.63
C TYR A 13 -6.65 13.94 8.43
N ARG A 14 -7.32 14.24 7.31
CA ARG A 14 -8.39 13.39 6.78
C ARG A 14 -7.76 12.30 5.94
N VAL A 15 -8.16 11.06 6.17
CA VAL A 15 -7.58 9.89 5.50
C VAL A 15 -8.71 9.03 4.92
N LEU A 16 -8.62 8.73 3.62
CA LEU A 16 -9.47 7.74 2.96
C LEU A 16 -8.59 6.54 2.64
N SER A 17 -8.97 5.34 3.07
CA SER A 17 -8.16 4.16 2.79
C SER A 17 -8.92 2.84 2.68
N SER A 18 -8.30 1.90 1.98
CA SER A 18 -8.65 0.47 2.03
C SER A 18 -7.75 -0.33 2.99
N ALA A 19 -7.07 0.36 3.91
CA ALA A 19 -6.15 -0.27 4.85
C ALA A 19 -6.90 -1.15 5.87
N PRO A 20 -6.31 -2.28 6.31
CA PRO A 20 -6.95 -3.15 7.31
C PRO A 20 -7.12 -2.47 8.67
N GLY A 21 -6.15 -1.65 9.10
CA GLY A 21 -6.27 -0.85 10.33
C GLY A 21 -6.71 0.57 9.99
N GLY A 22 -7.83 1.05 10.56
CA GLY A 22 -8.30 2.42 10.34
C GLY A 22 -8.76 2.70 8.91
N GLY A 23 -9.35 1.68 8.24
CA GLY A 23 -9.92 1.78 6.91
C GLY A 23 -11.14 2.72 6.81
N GLY A 24 -11.56 3.02 5.58
CA GLY A 24 -12.65 3.96 5.30
C GLY A 24 -12.21 5.41 5.34
N LEU A 25 -13.17 6.33 5.56
CA LEU A 25 -12.90 7.76 5.72
C LEU A 25 -12.79 8.11 7.21
N VAL A 26 -11.57 8.38 7.65
CA VAL A 26 -11.24 8.62 9.06
C VAL A 26 -10.37 9.87 9.24
N ARG A 27 -10.03 10.19 10.50
CA ARG A 27 -8.97 11.14 10.82
C ARG A 27 -7.79 10.40 11.45
N ALA A 28 -6.56 10.79 11.13
CA ALA A 28 -5.37 10.16 11.68
C ALA A 28 -4.23 11.17 11.87
N ARG A 29 -3.34 10.85 12.81
CA ARG A 29 -2.07 11.55 13.05
C ARG A 29 -0.87 10.77 12.52
N SER A 30 -1.03 9.45 12.36
CA SER A 30 0.04 8.56 11.88
C SER A 30 -0.47 7.56 10.84
N ILE A 31 0.41 7.16 9.93
CA ILE A 31 0.17 6.05 8.99
C ILE A 31 1.33 5.05 9.13
N LEU A 32 1.01 3.76 9.20
CA LEU A 32 2.00 2.68 9.30
C LEU A 32 1.94 1.78 8.08
N ASN A 33 3.08 1.33 7.58
CA ASN A 33 3.15 0.17 6.68
C ASN A 33 4.15 -0.83 7.25
N HIS A 34 3.66 -1.94 7.79
CA HIS A 34 4.48 -2.94 8.45
C HIS A 34 4.81 -4.10 7.52
N GLN A 35 6.08 -4.47 7.46
CA GLN A 35 6.53 -5.66 6.75
C GLN A 35 6.13 -6.91 7.51
N VAL A 36 5.61 -7.89 6.77
CA VAL A 36 5.08 -9.13 7.28
C VAL A 36 5.75 -10.31 6.58
N ALA A 37 5.98 -11.40 7.31
CA ALA A 37 6.61 -12.58 6.71
C ALA A 37 5.68 -13.18 5.64
N ALA A 38 6.21 -13.40 4.44
CA ALA A 38 5.49 -13.89 3.27
C ALA A 38 5.00 -15.35 3.35
N ASN A 39 5.11 -16.00 4.52
CA ASN A 39 4.56 -17.30 4.92
C ASN A 39 5.15 -17.67 6.31
N PRO A 40 4.39 -17.60 7.43
CA PRO A 40 4.89 -17.97 8.76
C PRO A 40 5.35 -19.42 8.88
N MET A 41 4.90 -20.33 7.99
CA MET A 41 5.17 -21.76 8.10
C MET A 41 6.58 -22.19 7.63
N THR A 42 7.28 -21.35 6.85
CA THR A 42 8.58 -21.72 6.24
C THR A 42 9.81 -21.20 6.98
N SER A 43 9.67 -20.26 7.93
CA SER A 43 10.79 -19.95 8.81
C SER A 43 10.83 -21.01 9.92
N GLY A 44 11.74 -21.99 9.80
CA GLY A 44 11.92 -23.13 10.73
C GLY A 44 12.22 -22.80 12.20
N ARG A 45 11.94 -21.58 12.67
CA ARG A 45 11.90 -21.22 14.08
C ARG A 45 10.46 -21.24 14.59
N ARG A 46 10.01 -22.43 15.02
CA ARG A 46 8.89 -22.59 15.95
C ARG A 46 9.30 -22.03 17.31
N THR A 47 9.33 -20.71 17.45
CA THR A 47 9.32 -20.08 18.78
C THR A 47 7.88 -19.90 19.23
N VAL A 48 7.63 -19.92 20.54
CA VAL A 48 6.32 -19.64 21.16
C VAL A 48 5.74 -18.28 20.68
N TRP A 49 6.59 -17.37 20.21
CA TRP A 49 6.22 -16.12 19.56
C TRP A 49 5.60 -16.28 18.17
N ALA A 50 6.03 -17.25 17.35
CA ALA A 50 5.48 -17.50 16.02
C ALA A 50 4.04 -18.01 16.09
N SER A 51 3.72 -18.82 17.10
CA SER A 51 2.36 -19.31 17.37
C SER A 51 1.42 -18.23 17.93
N LYS A 52 1.90 -17.31 18.76
CA LYS A 52 1.12 -16.14 19.20
C LYS A 52 0.94 -15.11 18.08
N ALA A 53 1.99 -14.82 17.32
CA ALA A 53 1.90 -14.01 16.12
C ALA A 53 0.85 -14.59 15.16
N MET A 54 0.87 -15.91 14.90
CA MET A 54 -0.16 -16.66 14.13
C MET A 54 -1.60 -16.39 14.57
N SER A 55 -1.86 -16.29 15.86
CA SER A 55 -3.18 -15.92 16.40
C SER A 55 -3.50 -14.44 16.16
N ASP A 56 -2.52 -13.55 16.26
CA ASP A 56 -2.69 -12.11 16.06
C ASP A 56 -2.87 -11.73 14.57
N TRP A 57 -2.35 -12.51 13.61
CA TRP A 57 -2.58 -12.30 12.16
C TRP A 57 -4.03 -12.50 11.73
N GLN A 58 -4.83 -13.21 12.53
CA GLN A 58 -6.25 -13.44 12.20
C GLN A 58 -7.05 -12.13 12.20
N ASP A 59 -6.56 -11.12 12.92
CA ASP A 59 -7.11 -9.77 12.92
C ASP A 59 -5.99 -8.73 12.64
N PRO A 60 -5.73 -8.44 11.35
CA PRO A 60 -4.77 -7.42 10.92
C PRO A 60 -4.95 -6.07 11.63
N ALA A 61 -6.19 -5.65 11.88
CA ALA A 61 -6.48 -4.36 12.49
C ALA A 61 -6.05 -4.34 13.97
N ARG A 62 -6.35 -5.40 14.72
CA ARG A 62 -5.91 -5.55 16.11
C ARG A 62 -4.39 -5.62 16.22
N PHE A 63 -3.73 -6.40 15.35
CA PHE A 63 -2.27 -6.47 15.31
C PHE A 63 -1.63 -5.09 15.07
N LEU A 64 -2.12 -4.36 14.07
CA LEU A 64 -1.62 -3.02 13.76
C LEU A 64 -1.88 -2.03 14.89
N GLY A 65 -3.00 -2.17 15.61
CA GLY A 65 -3.27 -1.41 16.83
C GLY A 65 -2.25 -1.68 17.93
N ALA A 66 -1.95 -2.93 18.24
CA ALA A 66 -0.95 -3.29 19.26
C ALA A 66 0.48 -2.89 18.85
N LEU A 67 0.79 -2.98 17.54
CA LEU A 67 2.06 -2.51 16.99
C LEU A 67 2.21 -1.00 17.16
N ALA A 68 1.15 -0.24 16.88
CA ALA A 68 1.13 1.21 17.08
C ALA A 68 1.47 1.59 18.54
N ASP A 69 0.87 0.90 19.52
CA ASP A 69 1.16 1.12 20.94
C ASP A 69 2.61 0.82 21.28
N ARG A 70 3.14 -0.32 20.80
CA ARG A 70 4.54 -0.71 21.03
C ARG A 70 5.54 0.28 20.45
N LEU A 71 5.21 0.88 19.30
CA LEU A 71 6.05 1.85 18.61
C LEU A 71 5.88 3.29 19.14
N GLY A 72 4.96 3.53 20.08
CA GLY A 72 4.70 4.88 20.59
C GLY A 72 4.28 5.86 19.50
N VAL A 73 3.45 5.42 18.54
CA VAL A 73 2.98 6.30 17.46
C VAL A 73 1.72 7.03 17.88
N GLU A 74 1.57 8.26 17.42
CA GLU A 74 0.42 9.09 17.77
C GLU A 74 -0.87 8.53 17.15
N ARG A 75 -1.90 8.42 18.00
CA ARG A 75 -3.25 8.00 17.62
C ARG A 75 -4.09 9.22 17.17
N PRO A 76 -5.10 9.05 16.29
CA PRO A 76 -5.48 7.81 15.61
C PRO A 76 -4.49 7.43 14.50
N VAL A 77 -4.48 6.14 14.14
CA VAL A 77 -3.52 5.56 13.20
C VAL A 77 -4.24 4.78 12.09
N VAL A 78 -3.75 4.91 10.86
CA VAL A 78 -4.09 4.01 9.74
C VAL A 78 -2.93 3.05 9.52
N GLY A 79 -3.20 1.75 9.42
CA GLY A 79 -2.18 0.71 9.36
C GLY A 79 -2.34 -0.20 8.14
N LEU A 80 -1.24 -0.37 7.40
CA LEU A 80 -1.09 -1.31 6.31
C LEU A 80 -0.09 -2.41 6.66
N MET A 81 -0.17 -3.52 5.92
CA MET A 81 0.75 -4.66 6.01
C MET A 81 1.29 -5.00 4.62
N THR A 82 2.53 -5.45 4.54
CA THR A 82 3.15 -5.78 3.25
C THR A 82 4.16 -6.90 3.35
N ALA A 83 4.15 -7.83 2.39
CA ALA A 83 5.15 -8.89 2.29
C ALA A 83 6.48 -8.40 1.68
N VAL A 84 6.54 -7.14 1.26
CA VAL A 84 7.70 -6.54 0.62
C VAL A 84 8.65 -6.00 1.69
N PRO A 85 9.97 -6.29 1.61
CA PRO A 85 10.91 -5.73 2.56
C PRO A 85 10.88 -4.19 2.58
N MET A 86 10.87 -3.58 3.77
CA MET A 86 10.85 -2.11 3.89
C MET A 86 12.07 -1.43 3.26
N THR A 87 13.20 -2.14 3.15
CA THR A 87 14.38 -1.70 2.38
C THR A 87 14.10 -1.50 0.89
N ARG A 88 12.93 -1.93 0.39
CA ARG A 88 12.46 -1.74 -0.99
C ARG A 88 11.41 -0.65 -1.14
N LEU A 89 11.00 0.01 -0.05
CA LEU A 89 10.08 1.14 -0.08
C LEU A 89 10.53 2.19 -1.11
N VAL A 90 9.63 2.58 -1.99
CA VAL A 90 9.84 3.70 -2.92
C VAL A 90 9.15 4.93 -2.35
N HIS A 91 9.84 6.06 -2.41
CA HIS A 91 9.31 7.37 -2.04
C HIS A 91 9.62 8.36 -3.15
N ARG A 92 8.60 9.10 -3.58
CA ARG A 92 8.73 10.24 -4.50
C ARG A 92 7.80 11.37 -4.07
N ARG A 93 8.20 12.60 -4.39
CA ARG A 93 7.43 13.81 -4.19
C ARG A 93 7.33 14.59 -5.49
N GLU A 94 6.20 15.24 -5.71
CA GLU A 94 6.00 16.23 -6.78
C GLU A 94 5.31 17.46 -6.19
N GLU A 95 5.69 18.64 -6.67
CA GLU A 95 5.13 19.91 -6.22
C GLU A 95 4.87 20.82 -7.41
N LYS A 96 3.70 21.47 -7.42
CA LYS A 96 3.31 22.45 -8.44
C LYS A 96 2.36 23.48 -7.84
N GLU A 97 2.68 24.75 -8.02
CA GLU A 97 1.84 25.89 -7.60
C GLU A 97 1.43 25.84 -6.12
N GLY A 98 2.37 25.48 -5.25
CA GLY A 98 2.15 25.39 -3.79
C GLY A 98 1.42 24.13 -3.33
N ILE A 99 0.98 23.26 -4.24
CA ILE A 99 0.42 21.94 -3.92
C ILE A 99 1.51 20.89 -4.09
N TRP A 100 1.74 20.08 -3.07
CA TRP A 100 2.62 18.91 -3.17
C TRP A 100 1.87 17.61 -2.92
N VAL A 101 2.36 16.55 -3.55
CA VAL A 101 1.93 15.17 -3.33
C VAL A 101 3.17 14.31 -3.10
N GLU A 102 3.16 13.56 -2.01
CA GLU A 102 4.14 12.52 -1.72
C GLU A 102 3.51 11.15 -1.90
N CYS A 103 4.26 10.22 -2.49
CA CYS A 103 3.86 8.84 -2.70
C CYS A 103 4.89 7.93 -2.06
N PHE A 104 4.43 7.08 -1.16
CA PHE A 104 5.18 5.97 -0.59
C PHE A 104 4.56 4.69 -1.10
N CYS A 105 5.36 3.80 -1.69
CA CYS A 105 4.83 2.51 -2.15
C CYS A 105 5.75 1.33 -1.86
N THR A 106 5.12 0.19 -1.62
CA THR A 106 5.76 -1.12 -1.65
C THR A 106 5.08 -1.95 -2.70
N VAL A 107 5.86 -2.59 -3.57
CA VAL A 107 5.35 -3.32 -4.73
C VAL A 107 5.87 -4.75 -4.70
N GLY A 108 4.96 -5.71 -4.55
CA GLY A 108 5.23 -7.13 -4.68
C GLY A 108 4.13 -7.80 -5.49
N VAL A 109 4.51 -8.50 -6.55
CA VAL A 109 3.57 -9.05 -7.55
C VAL A 109 3.54 -10.58 -7.55
N ALA A 110 3.88 -11.20 -6.42
CA ALA A 110 3.97 -12.67 -6.31
C ALA A 110 2.60 -13.36 -6.42
N ASN A 111 1.54 -12.67 -5.99
CA ASN A 111 0.11 -13.01 -6.05
C ASN A 111 -0.67 -12.00 -6.92
N ALA A 112 -0.03 -11.43 -7.95
CA ALA A 112 -0.71 -10.49 -8.83
C ALA A 112 -1.95 -11.16 -9.47
N VAL A 113 -3.06 -10.43 -9.58
CA VAL A 113 -4.33 -10.92 -10.12
C VAL A 113 -4.99 -9.82 -10.95
N ARG A 114 -5.97 -10.21 -11.76
CA ARG A 114 -6.81 -9.28 -12.52
C ARG A 114 -8.19 -9.14 -11.87
N ALA A 115 -8.68 -7.91 -11.80
CA ALA A 115 -10.01 -7.63 -11.29
C ALA A 115 -11.07 -8.39 -12.10
N GLY A 116 -12.01 -9.03 -11.40
CA GLY A 116 -13.06 -9.87 -11.99
C GLY A 116 -12.68 -11.35 -12.17
N GLU A 117 -11.43 -11.75 -11.89
CA GLU A 117 -11.06 -13.16 -11.90
C GLU A 117 -11.67 -13.94 -10.71
N PRO A 118 -12.00 -15.23 -10.91
CA PRO A 118 -12.51 -16.06 -9.82
C PRO A 118 -11.46 -16.24 -8.73
N VAL A 119 -11.92 -16.26 -7.47
CA VAL A 119 -11.04 -16.50 -6.32
C VAL A 119 -10.58 -17.95 -6.32
N ARG A 120 -9.38 -18.21 -6.84
CA ARG A 120 -8.74 -19.53 -6.79
C ARG A 120 -8.17 -19.78 -5.40
N ARG A 121 -8.90 -20.55 -4.59
CA ARG A 121 -8.43 -21.09 -3.30
C ARG A 121 -7.83 -22.47 -3.54
N ASP A 122 -6.76 -22.57 -4.34
CA ASP A 122 -6.20 -23.89 -4.67
C ASP A 122 -5.57 -24.54 -3.42
N ALA A 123 -6.37 -25.36 -2.74
CA ALA A 123 -6.01 -26.20 -1.60
C ALA A 123 -4.93 -27.25 -1.95
N ASN A 124 -4.65 -27.44 -3.25
CA ASN A 124 -3.70 -28.42 -3.76
C ASN A 124 -2.27 -27.86 -3.94
N THR A 125 -2.04 -26.57 -3.72
CA THR A 125 -0.69 -26.02 -3.62
C THR A 125 -0.15 -26.22 -2.21
N ARG A 126 0.41 -27.41 -1.95
CA ARG A 126 1.11 -27.77 -0.70
C ARG A 126 2.22 -26.75 -0.37
N GLY A 127 1.87 -25.67 0.34
CA GLY A 127 2.80 -24.84 1.11
C GLY A 127 3.45 -23.62 0.44
N ARG A 128 3.03 -23.18 -0.76
CA ARG A 128 3.62 -21.98 -1.41
C ARG A 128 2.59 -20.90 -1.72
N ARG A 129 1.91 -20.39 -0.68
CA ARG A 129 1.30 -19.06 -0.79
C ARG A 129 2.41 -18.06 -1.12
N ARG A 130 2.28 -17.39 -2.27
CA ARG A 130 3.23 -16.38 -2.72
C ARG A 130 2.71 -15.04 -2.24
N ASP A 131 3.18 -14.56 -1.09
CA ASP A 131 2.66 -13.27 -0.61
C ASP A 131 3.30 -12.12 -1.40
N GLY A 132 2.44 -11.20 -1.84
CA GLY A 132 2.77 -9.96 -2.51
C GLY A 132 1.67 -8.95 -2.21
N THR A 133 2.00 -7.68 -2.25
CA THR A 133 0.99 -6.61 -2.19
C THR A 133 1.52 -5.36 -2.85
N ILE A 134 0.62 -4.54 -3.38
CA ILE A 134 0.93 -3.17 -3.78
C ILE A 134 0.20 -2.23 -2.81
N ASN A 135 0.98 -1.62 -1.92
CA ASN A 135 0.49 -0.58 -1.01
C ASN A 135 0.93 0.78 -1.54
N ILE A 136 0.00 1.72 -1.65
CA ILE A 136 0.24 3.09 -2.09
C ILE A 136 -0.28 4.04 -1.02
N ILE A 137 0.59 4.90 -0.50
CA ILE A 137 0.23 5.94 0.47
C ILE A 137 0.52 7.29 -0.18
N LEU A 138 -0.53 8.08 -0.39
CA LEU A 138 -0.47 9.43 -0.90
C LEU A 138 -0.68 10.41 0.24
N VAL A 139 0.22 11.38 0.38
CA VAL A 139 0.10 12.48 1.35
C VAL A 139 0.15 13.79 0.59
N THR A 140 -0.69 14.76 0.96
CA THR A 140 -0.70 16.09 0.34
C THR A 140 -1.00 17.20 1.35
N ASN A 141 -0.46 18.39 1.12
CA ASN A 141 -0.86 19.60 1.84
C ASN A 141 -2.21 20.19 1.37
N ALA A 142 -2.77 19.72 0.26
CA ALA A 142 -4.08 20.16 -0.19
C ALA A 142 -5.19 19.62 0.73
N THR A 143 -6.26 20.39 0.89
CA THR A 143 -7.50 19.94 1.52
C THR A 143 -8.42 19.35 0.48
N LEU A 144 -8.58 18.03 0.49
CA LEU A 144 -9.40 17.29 -0.46
C LEU A 144 -10.83 17.13 0.08
N THR A 145 -11.85 17.43 -0.72
CA THR A 145 -13.23 17.00 -0.40
C THR A 145 -13.35 15.47 -0.42
N GLY A 146 -14.44 14.91 0.10
CA GLY A 146 -14.69 13.46 -0.02
C GLY A 146 -14.61 12.97 -1.46
N SER A 147 -15.22 13.70 -2.40
CA SER A 147 -15.16 13.40 -3.84
C SER A 147 -13.73 13.45 -4.40
N ALA A 148 -12.91 14.43 -3.98
CA ALA A 148 -11.52 14.50 -4.38
C ALA A 148 -10.66 13.37 -3.76
N MET A 149 -10.98 12.87 -2.57
CA MET A 149 -10.28 11.71 -2.02
C MET A 149 -10.61 10.44 -2.80
N VAL A 150 -11.89 10.24 -3.16
CA VAL A 150 -12.33 9.12 -4.02
C VAL A 150 -11.65 9.20 -5.39
N GLY A 151 -11.64 10.37 -6.02
CA GLY A 151 -10.95 10.57 -7.31
C GLY A 151 -9.45 10.28 -7.24
N ALA A 152 -8.79 10.61 -6.12
CA ALA A 152 -7.38 10.32 -5.94
C ALA A 152 -7.11 8.80 -5.86
N VAL A 153 -7.99 8.05 -5.18
CA VAL A 153 -7.93 6.58 -5.14
C VAL A 153 -8.15 5.99 -6.53
N GLN A 154 -9.10 6.52 -7.30
CA GLN A 154 -9.37 6.08 -8.68
C GLN A 154 -8.13 6.29 -9.56
N VAL A 155 -7.58 7.50 -9.60
CA VAL A 155 -6.39 7.82 -10.41
C VAL A 155 -5.18 6.99 -9.99
N ALA A 156 -4.96 6.78 -8.69
CA ALA A 156 -3.88 5.92 -8.20
C ALA A 156 -4.06 4.46 -8.67
N THR A 157 -5.30 3.96 -8.64
CA THR A 157 -5.63 2.59 -9.08
C THR A 157 -5.44 2.42 -10.58
N GLU A 158 -5.93 3.35 -11.39
CA GLU A 158 -5.73 3.37 -12.84
C GLU A 158 -4.25 3.42 -13.21
N SER A 159 -3.49 4.30 -12.55
CA SER A 159 -2.06 4.49 -12.83
C SER A 159 -1.24 3.25 -12.47
N LYS A 160 -1.49 2.64 -11.31
CA LYS A 160 -0.91 1.34 -10.94
C LYS A 160 -1.24 0.28 -11.99
N THR A 161 -2.52 0.17 -12.36
CA THR A 161 -3.00 -0.82 -13.34
C THR A 161 -2.31 -0.65 -14.69
N ALA A 162 -2.23 0.59 -15.19
CA ALA A 162 -1.58 0.89 -16.46
C ALA A 162 -0.10 0.49 -16.47
N VAL A 163 0.63 0.68 -15.36
CA VAL A 163 2.01 0.21 -15.23
C VAL A 163 2.10 -1.31 -15.25
N LEU A 164 1.24 -2.02 -14.51
CA LEU A 164 1.24 -3.48 -14.51
C LEU A 164 0.93 -4.06 -15.90
N ILE A 165 -0.01 -3.45 -16.62
CA ILE A 165 -0.36 -3.81 -18.00
C ILE A 165 0.83 -3.57 -18.94
N ARG A 166 1.41 -2.38 -18.91
CA ARG A 166 2.59 -2.02 -19.72
C ARG A 166 3.78 -2.94 -19.46
N ARG A 167 3.93 -3.43 -18.22
CA ARG A 167 4.98 -4.36 -17.82
C ARG A 167 4.62 -5.83 -18.02
N CYS A 168 3.46 -6.11 -18.61
CA CYS A 168 2.96 -7.46 -18.88
C CYS A 168 3.03 -8.37 -17.64
N ILE A 169 2.68 -7.83 -16.47
CA ILE A 169 2.73 -8.61 -15.22
C ILE A 169 1.67 -9.72 -15.31
N PRO A 170 2.05 -11.01 -15.23
CA PRO A 170 1.10 -12.10 -15.37
C PRO A 170 0.20 -12.19 -14.14
N SER A 171 -1.07 -12.54 -14.36
CA SER A 171 -1.94 -12.99 -13.28
C SER A 171 -1.44 -14.33 -12.76
N ALA A 172 -1.43 -14.50 -11.44
CA ALA A 172 -1.22 -15.78 -10.79
C ALA A 172 -2.47 -16.68 -10.87
N ALA A 173 -3.63 -16.10 -11.20
CA ALA A 173 -4.90 -16.80 -11.26
C ALA A 173 -5.33 -17.14 -12.70
N SER A 174 -4.71 -16.59 -13.75
CA SER A 174 -5.03 -16.91 -15.15
C SER A 174 -3.85 -16.64 -16.10
N HIS A 175 -4.06 -16.82 -17.40
CA HIS A 175 -3.09 -16.43 -18.44
C HIS A 175 -3.16 -14.94 -18.82
N GLY A 176 -4.01 -14.15 -18.16
CA GLY A 176 -4.17 -12.71 -18.43
C GLY A 176 -3.15 -11.82 -17.71
N THR A 177 -3.17 -10.54 -18.05
CA THR A 177 -2.35 -9.50 -17.40
C THR A 177 -3.02 -8.99 -16.12
N ALA A 178 -2.26 -8.91 -15.04
CA ALA A 178 -2.73 -8.45 -13.74
C ALA A 178 -3.05 -6.94 -13.73
N THR A 179 -4.06 -6.57 -12.95
CA THR A 179 -4.44 -5.16 -12.69
C THR A 179 -4.10 -4.72 -11.27
N GLY A 180 -3.64 -5.65 -10.44
CA GLY A 180 -3.24 -5.42 -9.06
C GLY A 180 -2.76 -6.70 -8.40
N THR A 181 -2.84 -6.73 -7.08
CA THR A 181 -2.72 -7.96 -6.27
C THR A 181 -4.02 -8.21 -5.52
N GLY A 182 -4.13 -9.39 -4.90
CA GLY A 182 -5.31 -9.75 -4.09
C GLY A 182 -5.50 -8.89 -2.83
N THR A 183 -4.52 -8.09 -2.45
CA THR A 183 -4.51 -7.34 -1.17
C THR A 183 -4.05 -5.89 -1.32
N ASP A 184 -4.18 -5.31 -2.52
CA ASP A 184 -3.74 -3.93 -2.74
C ASP A 184 -4.42 -2.96 -1.77
N ALA A 185 -3.63 -2.04 -1.22
CA ALA A 185 -4.12 -1.01 -0.34
C ALA A 185 -3.74 0.38 -0.85
N VAL A 186 -4.70 1.32 -0.81
CA VAL A 186 -4.48 2.72 -1.13
C VAL A 186 -4.87 3.56 0.08
N VAL A 187 -4.00 4.50 0.45
CA VAL A 187 -4.26 5.52 1.47
C VAL A 187 -4.09 6.89 0.84
N VAL A 188 -5.07 7.76 1.02
CA VAL A 188 -4.98 9.18 0.65
C VAL A 188 -5.15 10.01 1.91
N ALA A 189 -4.08 10.68 2.32
CA ALA A 189 -4.03 11.58 3.47
C ALA A 189 -3.95 13.02 2.98
N SER A 190 -4.99 13.79 3.28
CA SER A 190 -5.08 15.20 2.91
C SER A 190 -5.02 16.07 4.16
N ASN A 191 -4.30 17.18 4.06
CA ASN A 191 -4.29 18.19 5.10
C ASN A 191 -5.73 18.66 5.40
N GLY A 192 -6.14 18.55 6.66
CA GLY A 192 -7.46 18.98 7.13
C GLY A 192 -7.62 20.50 7.24
N PHE A 193 -6.53 21.25 7.17
CA PHE A 193 -6.49 22.67 7.50
C PHE A 193 -5.66 23.49 6.50
N GLY A 194 -6.33 24.24 5.63
CA GLY A 194 -5.79 25.47 5.00
C GLY A 194 -4.73 25.31 3.91
N GLY A 195 -4.81 26.17 2.88
CA GLY A 195 -3.90 26.26 1.74
C GLY A 195 -4.66 26.19 0.42
N HIS A 196 -4.85 24.96 -0.09
CA HIS A 196 -5.50 24.71 -1.38
C HIS A 196 -6.67 23.74 -1.21
N LYS A 197 -7.92 24.25 -1.34
CA LYS A 197 -9.13 23.40 -1.28
C LYS A 197 -9.43 22.83 -2.66
N ILE A 198 -9.45 21.51 -2.77
CA ILE A 198 -9.66 20.80 -4.03
C ILE A 198 -10.95 19.98 -3.96
N ARG A 199 -11.87 20.26 -4.90
CA ARG A 199 -13.17 19.58 -4.98
C ARG A 199 -13.14 18.29 -5.80
N TYR A 200 -12.24 18.21 -6.77
CA TYR A 200 -12.10 17.07 -7.69
C TYR A 200 -10.62 16.81 -7.98
N SER A 201 -10.29 15.55 -8.19
CA SER A 201 -8.90 15.07 -8.38
C SER A 201 -8.79 14.07 -9.55
N GLY A 202 -9.75 14.07 -10.47
CA GLY A 202 -9.71 13.24 -11.67
C GLY A 202 -8.53 13.59 -12.59
N THR A 203 -8.29 12.77 -13.61
CA THR A 203 -7.14 12.86 -14.52
C THR A 203 -7.01 14.21 -15.26
N HIS A 204 -8.11 14.94 -15.44
CA HIS A 204 -8.13 16.30 -16.02
C HIS A 204 -7.83 17.43 -15.02
N THR A 205 -7.51 17.11 -13.77
CA THR A 205 -7.14 18.10 -12.75
C THR A 205 -5.63 18.11 -12.52
N GLN A 206 -5.08 19.24 -12.07
CA GLN A 206 -3.66 19.34 -11.75
C GLN A 206 -3.22 18.27 -10.74
N ILE A 207 -3.91 18.14 -9.62
CA ILE A 207 -3.54 17.16 -8.59
C ILE A 207 -3.73 15.72 -9.09
N GLY A 208 -4.78 15.44 -9.87
CA GLY A 208 -4.97 14.11 -10.47
C GLY A 208 -3.83 13.75 -11.41
N SER A 209 -3.42 14.70 -12.26
CA SER A 209 -2.27 14.54 -13.15
C SER A 209 -0.97 14.28 -12.38
N MET A 210 -0.73 15.00 -11.28
CA MET A 210 0.42 14.78 -10.39
C MET A 210 0.36 13.39 -9.73
N ILE A 211 -0.77 13.01 -9.15
CA ILE A 211 -0.97 11.69 -8.54
C ILE A 211 -0.69 10.59 -9.54
N GLY A 212 -1.26 10.68 -10.76
CA GLY A 212 -1.11 9.65 -11.77
C GLY A 212 0.34 9.44 -12.19
N ARG A 213 1.06 10.54 -12.49
CA ARG A 213 2.50 10.47 -12.82
C ARG A 213 3.33 9.94 -11.65
N LEU A 214 3.05 10.41 -10.43
CA LEU A 214 3.82 10.06 -9.25
C LEU A 214 3.65 8.58 -8.91
N VAL A 215 2.42 8.08 -8.92
CA VAL A 215 2.10 6.66 -8.70
C VAL A 215 2.73 5.81 -9.80
N ALA A 216 2.61 6.18 -11.06
CA ALA A 216 3.20 5.42 -12.16
C ALA A 216 4.72 5.27 -12.01
N ARG A 217 5.42 6.36 -11.66
CA ARG A 217 6.87 6.34 -11.40
C ARG A 217 7.24 5.47 -10.20
N CYS A 218 6.49 5.58 -9.10
CA CYS A 218 6.75 4.79 -7.90
C CYS A 218 6.52 3.29 -8.13
N VAL A 219 5.44 2.92 -8.83
CA VAL A 219 5.13 1.52 -9.13
C VAL A 219 6.14 0.93 -10.10
N GLU A 220 6.55 1.67 -11.13
CA GLU A 220 7.58 1.25 -12.09
C GLU A 220 8.93 0.96 -11.41
N GLU A 221 9.36 1.86 -10.53
CA GLU A 221 10.57 1.65 -9.73
C GLU A 221 10.40 0.49 -8.74
N GLY A 222 9.24 0.38 -8.09
CA GLY A 222 8.93 -0.71 -7.16
C GLY A 222 9.00 -2.07 -7.83
N LEU A 223 8.43 -2.22 -9.03
CA LEU A 223 8.56 -3.44 -9.85
C LEU A 223 10.02 -3.74 -10.18
N THR A 224 10.79 -2.71 -10.56
CA THR A 224 12.21 -2.88 -10.86
C THR A 224 12.99 -3.38 -9.64
N ARG A 225 12.74 -2.82 -8.45
CA ARG A 225 13.34 -3.26 -7.17
C ARG A 225 12.90 -4.68 -6.81
N TRP A 226 11.61 -5.00 -7.01
CA TRP A 226 11.04 -6.33 -6.78
C TRP A 226 11.73 -7.40 -7.61
N PHE A 227 11.88 -7.19 -8.92
CA PHE A 227 12.51 -8.16 -9.81
C PHE A 227 14.00 -8.34 -9.53
N ARG A 228 14.74 -7.26 -9.23
CA ARG A 228 16.13 -7.36 -8.79
C ARG A 228 16.26 -8.20 -7.53
N TRP A 229 15.42 -7.94 -6.53
CA TRP A 229 15.40 -8.70 -5.28
C TRP A 229 15.09 -10.18 -5.50
N ARG A 230 14.10 -10.49 -6.35
CA ARG A 230 13.77 -11.88 -6.68
C ARG A 230 14.91 -12.60 -7.38
N ARG A 231 15.66 -11.94 -8.27
CA ARG A 231 16.83 -12.53 -8.93
C ARG A 231 17.98 -12.83 -7.97
N THR A 232 18.21 -11.99 -6.97
CA THR A 232 19.30 -12.19 -5.98
C THR A 232 18.90 -13.10 -4.82
N SER A 233 17.61 -13.40 -4.65
CA SER A 233 17.08 -14.23 -3.55
C SER A 233 16.61 -15.62 -4.00
N LEU A 234 16.71 -15.92 -5.29
CA LEU A 234 16.56 -17.28 -5.81
C LEU A 234 17.94 -17.96 -5.72
N PRO A 235 18.05 -19.16 -5.10
CA PRO A 235 19.29 -19.94 -5.11
C PRO A 235 19.69 -20.33 -6.53
#